data_AF-A0A1I6IRL9-F1
#
_entry.id   AF-A0A1I6IRL9-F1
#
_cell.length_a   1.000
_cell.length_b   1.000
_cell.length_c   1.000
_cell.angle_alpha   90.00
_cell.angle_beta   90.00
_cell.angle_gamma   90.00
#
_symmetry.space_group_name_H-M   'P 1'
#
loop_
_entity.id
_entity.type
_entity.pdbx_description
1 polymer ?
#
loop_
_entity_poly.entity_id
_entity_poly.type
_entity_poly.pdbx_seq_one_letter_code
_entity_poly.pdbx_strand_id
1 'polypeptide(L)'
;MNTNIKDMDVKSVLNNLDASQLKVEQNAFDAINSSDTTLNLVKEGMQCIKELSEKISILNEVMKKTSGTMEQMEKLTNKIEGFAGVIGGISNKTNMLALNASIEAARAGEHGLGFAVVANQVRELAAQSANSSKEIKETIQAVQAFNNEMGSSMEALLDVVDQQNNVNTSAGEIFNKILEAASIANDVSRKMEHEIAYQREITDSVKQIVE
;
A
#
# COMPACT_ATOMS: atom_id res chain seq x y z
N MET A 1 -68.58 -26.88 -36.74
CA MET A 1 -67.28 -26.48 -37.32
C MET A 1 -66.48 -25.52 -36.43
N ASN A 2 -67.12 -24.71 -35.58
CA ASN A 2 -66.45 -23.73 -34.72
C ASN A 2 -65.79 -24.29 -33.44
N THR A 3 -66.16 -25.51 -33.00
CA THR A 3 -65.65 -26.16 -31.77
C THR A 3 -64.28 -26.81 -31.99
N ASN A 4 -64.10 -27.61 -33.05
CA ASN A 4 -62.81 -28.23 -33.38
C ASN A 4 -61.66 -27.24 -33.65
N ILE A 5 -61.96 -26.03 -34.15
CA ILE A 5 -60.95 -24.99 -34.39
C ILE A 5 -60.49 -24.38 -33.05
N LYS A 6 -61.42 -24.16 -32.11
CA LYS A 6 -61.09 -23.70 -30.76
C LYS A 6 -60.27 -24.73 -29.98
N ASP A 7 -60.60 -26.01 -30.09
CA ASP A 7 -59.86 -27.08 -29.40
C ASP A 7 -58.45 -27.26 -29.97
N MET A 8 -58.27 -27.10 -31.30
CA MET A 8 -56.94 -27.04 -31.94
C MET A 8 -56.12 -25.84 -31.45
N ASP A 9 -56.75 -24.69 -31.27
CA ASP A 9 -56.08 -23.46 -30.81
C ASP A 9 -55.63 -23.60 -29.35
N VAL A 10 -56.45 -24.21 -28.48
CA VAL A 10 -56.09 -24.48 -27.08
C VAL A 10 -54.94 -25.47 -26.97
N LYS A 11 -54.92 -26.55 -27.77
CA LYS A 11 -53.77 -27.50 -27.79
C LYS A 11 -52.47 -26.82 -28.24
N SER A 12 -52.53 -25.93 -29.21
CA SER A 12 -51.38 -25.12 -29.66
C SER A 12 -50.86 -24.22 -28.53
N VAL A 13 -51.76 -23.53 -27.81
CA VAL A 13 -51.41 -22.69 -26.65
C VAL A 13 -50.76 -23.53 -25.54
N LEU A 14 -51.29 -24.72 -25.23
CA LEU A 14 -50.73 -25.60 -24.20
C LEU A 14 -49.31 -26.08 -24.56
N ASN A 15 -49.06 -26.46 -25.82
CA ASN A 15 -47.72 -26.84 -26.29
C ASN A 15 -46.73 -25.67 -26.22
N ASN A 16 -47.18 -24.45 -26.57
CA ASN A 16 -46.36 -23.25 -26.46
C ASN A 16 -46.08 -22.89 -24.99
N LEU A 17 -47.04 -23.11 -24.09
CA LEU A 17 -46.89 -22.91 -22.65
C LEU A 17 -45.89 -23.90 -22.04
N ASP A 18 -45.95 -25.18 -22.40
CA ASP A 18 -44.95 -26.19 -21.99
C ASP A 18 -43.53 -25.78 -22.41
N ALA A 19 -43.37 -25.38 -23.68
CA ALA A 19 -42.10 -24.92 -24.21
C ALA A 19 -41.59 -23.66 -23.49
N SER A 20 -42.50 -22.73 -23.17
CA SER A 20 -42.18 -21.54 -22.38
C SER A 20 -41.74 -21.91 -20.96
N GLN A 21 -42.48 -22.79 -20.27
CA GLN A 21 -42.16 -23.25 -18.91
C GLN A 21 -40.79 -23.92 -18.83
N LEU A 22 -40.46 -24.80 -19.79
CA LEU A 22 -39.12 -25.42 -19.89
C LEU A 22 -38.02 -24.36 -20.05
N LYS A 23 -38.26 -23.32 -20.86
CA LYS A 23 -37.30 -22.24 -21.05
C LYS A 23 -37.13 -21.40 -19.78
N VAL A 24 -38.21 -21.13 -19.04
CA VAL A 24 -38.12 -20.41 -17.76
C VAL A 24 -37.39 -21.25 -16.71
N GLU A 25 -37.62 -22.57 -16.67
CA GLU A 25 -36.95 -23.51 -15.76
C GLU A 25 -35.44 -23.53 -16.00
N GLN A 26 -35.04 -23.61 -17.27
CA GLN A 26 -33.64 -23.52 -17.66
C GLN A 26 -33.01 -22.17 -17.24
N ASN A 27 -33.71 -21.06 -17.49
CA ASN A 27 -33.22 -19.74 -17.10
C ASN A 27 -33.07 -19.61 -15.56
N ALA A 28 -34.01 -20.16 -14.79
CA ALA A 28 -33.96 -20.15 -13.33
C ALA A 28 -32.75 -20.94 -12.82
N PHE A 29 -32.53 -22.14 -13.38
CA PHE A 29 -31.38 -22.99 -13.07
C PHE A 29 -30.04 -22.31 -13.40
N ASP A 30 -29.93 -21.71 -14.59
CA ASP A 30 -28.73 -20.97 -15.00
C ASP A 30 -28.45 -19.78 -14.07
N ALA A 31 -29.51 -19.07 -13.64
CA ALA A 31 -29.39 -17.96 -12.70
C ALA A 31 -29.00 -18.41 -11.29
N ILE A 32 -29.45 -19.57 -10.81
CA ILE A 32 -29.00 -20.15 -9.52
C ILE A 32 -27.51 -20.47 -9.59
N ASN A 33 -27.07 -21.20 -10.61
CA ASN A 33 -25.66 -21.56 -10.78
C ASN A 33 -24.76 -20.33 -10.93
N SER A 34 -25.21 -19.33 -11.69
CA SER A 34 -24.50 -18.07 -11.85
C SER A 34 -24.40 -17.31 -10.54
N SER A 35 -25.49 -17.25 -9.76
CA SER A 35 -25.51 -16.59 -8.45
C SER A 35 -24.59 -17.30 -7.46
N ASP A 36 -24.62 -18.63 -7.38
CA ASP A 36 -23.72 -19.42 -6.51
C ASP A 36 -22.25 -19.20 -6.87
N THR A 37 -21.94 -19.16 -8.17
CA THR A 37 -20.61 -18.81 -8.67
C THR A 37 -20.21 -17.40 -8.24
N THR A 38 -21.11 -16.41 -8.39
CA THR A 38 -20.87 -15.04 -7.94
C THR A 38 -20.64 -14.97 -6.44
N LEU A 39 -21.42 -15.69 -5.62
CA LEU A 39 -21.24 -15.73 -4.17
C LEU A 39 -19.86 -16.26 -3.76
N ASN A 40 -19.35 -17.27 -4.46
CA ASN A 40 -18.01 -17.79 -4.20
C ASN A 40 -16.91 -16.79 -4.61
N LEU A 41 -17.02 -16.18 -5.79
CA LEU A 41 -16.09 -15.14 -6.25
C LEU A 41 -16.07 -13.92 -5.32
N VAL A 42 -17.22 -13.53 -4.78
CA VAL A 42 -17.31 -12.44 -3.80
C VAL A 42 -16.61 -12.81 -2.50
N LYS A 43 -16.76 -14.04 -2.00
CA LYS A 43 -16.05 -14.50 -0.80
C LYS A 43 -14.53 -14.45 -0.99
N GLU A 44 -14.04 -14.91 -2.14
CA GLU A 44 -12.61 -14.81 -2.49
C GLU A 44 -12.17 -13.33 -2.58
N GLY A 45 -12.97 -12.48 -3.22
CA GLY A 45 -12.72 -11.04 -3.29
C GLY A 45 -12.65 -10.36 -1.92
N MET A 46 -13.60 -10.67 -1.02
CA MET A 46 -13.61 -10.16 0.34
C MET A 46 -12.40 -10.63 1.17
N GLN A 47 -11.94 -11.87 0.96
CA GLN A 47 -10.72 -12.38 1.58
C GLN A 47 -9.49 -11.57 1.11
N CYS A 48 -9.38 -11.28 -0.19
CA CYS A 48 -8.33 -10.41 -0.73
C CYS A 48 -8.37 -9.00 -0.13
N ILE A 49 -9.55 -8.40 0.05
CA ILE A 49 -9.73 -7.08 0.70
C ILE A 49 -9.26 -7.10 2.16
N LYS A 50 -9.55 -8.18 2.88
CA LYS A 50 -9.08 -8.36 4.26
C LYS A 50 -7.56 -8.46 4.32
N GLU A 51 -6.96 -9.28 3.47
CA GLU A 51 -5.50 -9.39 3.38
C GLU A 51 -4.85 -8.06 3.01
N LEU A 52 -5.42 -7.32 2.06
CA LEU A 52 -4.94 -5.99 1.70
C LEU A 52 -5.04 -5.01 2.87
N SER A 53 -6.11 -5.06 3.65
CA SER A 53 -6.26 -4.24 4.87
C SER A 53 -5.15 -4.54 5.90
N GLU A 54 -4.79 -5.81 6.08
CA GLU A 54 -3.70 -6.21 6.97
C GLU A 54 -2.34 -5.69 6.45
N LYS A 55 -2.09 -5.78 5.14
CA LYS A 55 -0.87 -5.25 4.52
C LYS A 55 -0.76 -3.73 4.66
N ILE A 56 -1.85 -3.00 4.47
CA ILE A 56 -1.92 -1.55 4.70
C ILE A 56 -1.57 -1.20 6.16
N SER A 57 -2.09 -1.96 7.13
CA SER A 57 -1.76 -1.76 8.55
C SER A 57 -0.28 -2.00 8.85
N ILE A 58 0.31 -3.08 8.32
CA ILE A 58 1.74 -3.38 8.49
C ILE A 58 2.59 -2.27 7.87
N LEU A 59 2.21 -1.80 6.69
CA LEU A 59 2.93 -0.75 5.97
C LEU A 59 2.92 0.57 6.75
N ASN A 60 1.79 0.95 7.37
CA ASN A 60 1.70 2.08 8.30
C ASN A 60 2.68 1.96 9.49
N GLU A 61 2.79 0.76 10.08
CA GLU A 61 3.73 0.52 11.18
C GLU A 61 5.19 0.66 10.73
N VAL A 62 5.53 0.13 9.56
CA VAL A 62 6.87 0.24 8.97
C VAL A 62 7.22 1.71 8.69
N MET A 63 6.29 2.50 8.17
CA MET A 63 6.51 3.93 7.96
C MET A 63 6.76 4.67 9.26
N LYS A 64 5.93 4.44 10.29
CA LYS A 64 6.12 5.05 11.61
C LYS A 64 7.48 4.71 12.22
N LYS A 65 7.91 3.45 12.11
CA LYS A 65 9.23 3.02 12.56
C LYS A 65 10.36 3.69 11.77
N THR A 66 10.17 3.85 10.47
CA THR A 66 11.18 4.47 9.60
C THR A 66 11.32 5.95 9.92
N SER A 67 10.22 6.68 10.05
CA SER A 67 10.21 8.07 10.53
C SER A 67 10.92 8.23 11.87
N GLY A 68 10.65 7.36 12.86
CA GLY A 68 11.39 7.38 14.13
C GLY A 68 12.89 7.11 14.00
N THR A 69 13.29 6.26 13.05
CA THR A 69 14.71 6.00 12.76
C THR A 69 15.38 7.22 12.12
N MET A 70 14.66 7.95 11.28
CA MET A 70 15.13 9.19 10.65
C MET A 70 15.34 10.31 11.66
N GLU A 71 14.43 10.47 12.62
CA GLU A 71 14.62 11.42 13.73
C GLU A 71 15.85 11.08 14.57
N GLN A 72 16.12 9.79 14.79
CA GLN A 72 17.33 9.35 15.47
C GLN A 72 18.59 9.66 14.65
N MET A 73 18.53 9.44 13.34
CA MET A 73 19.61 9.75 12.41
C MET A 73 19.95 11.24 12.42
N GLU A 74 18.94 12.12 12.41
CA GLU A 74 19.11 13.57 12.52
C GLU A 74 19.81 13.96 13.84
N LYS A 75 19.40 13.37 14.97
CA LYS A 75 20.06 13.63 16.27
C LYS A 75 21.52 13.19 16.27
N LEU A 76 21.82 12.05 15.65
CA LEU A 76 23.19 11.52 15.57
C LEU A 76 24.06 12.37 14.65
N THR A 77 23.57 12.79 13.48
CA THR A 77 24.32 13.64 12.55
C THR A 77 24.62 15.00 13.16
N ASN A 78 23.66 15.63 13.83
CA ASN A 78 23.86 16.89 14.56
C ASN A 78 24.92 16.76 15.65
N LYS A 79 24.96 15.62 16.35
CA LYS A 79 25.99 15.35 17.37
C LYS A 79 27.39 15.19 16.76
N ILE A 80 27.49 14.50 15.62
CA ILE A 80 28.77 14.33 14.90
C ILE A 80 29.25 15.67 14.35
N GLU A 81 28.35 16.51 13.81
CA GLU A 81 28.67 17.86 13.36
C GLU A 81 29.27 18.70 14.51
N GLY A 82 28.68 18.60 15.71
CA GLY A 82 29.22 19.22 16.92
C GLY A 82 30.64 18.76 17.25
N PHE A 83 30.91 17.45 17.21
CA PHE A 83 32.24 16.90 17.43
C PHE A 83 33.25 17.38 16.37
N ALA A 84 32.88 17.37 15.10
CA ALA A 84 33.72 17.89 14.02
C ALA A 84 34.03 19.39 14.21
N GLY A 85 33.06 20.16 14.72
CA GLY A 85 33.26 21.56 15.12
C GLY A 85 34.29 21.72 16.25
N VAL A 86 34.21 20.90 17.30
CA VAL A 86 35.17 20.91 18.41
C VAL A 86 36.57 20.53 17.94
N ILE A 87 36.70 19.46 17.14
CA ILE A 87 38.00 19.01 16.62
C ILE A 87 38.61 20.12 15.74
N GLY A 88 37.86 20.69 14.81
CA GLY A 88 38.34 21.82 13.99
C GLY A 88 38.78 23.02 14.84
N GLY A 89 38.07 23.32 15.93
CA GLY A 89 38.46 24.35 16.89
C GLY A 89 39.76 24.04 17.64
N ILE A 90 39.96 22.79 18.08
CA ILE A 90 41.20 22.32 18.71
C ILE A 90 42.35 22.42 17.70
N SER A 91 42.17 21.92 16.48
CA SER A 91 43.17 21.93 15.43
C SER A 91 43.60 23.34 15.06
N ASN A 92 42.67 24.30 14.97
CA ASN A 92 43.02 25.70 14.76
C ASN A 92 43.83 26.30 15.93
N LYS A 93 43.48 26.00 17.18
CA LYS A 93 44.25 26.45 18.35
C LYS A 93 45.65 25.83 18.39
N THR A 94 45.76 24.53 18.12
CA THR A 94 47.05 23.82 18.05
C THR A 94 47.92 24.37 16.93
N ASN A 95 47.34 24.69 15.77
CA ASN A 95 48.04 25.32 14.66
C ASN A 95 48.61 26.70 15.05
N MET A 96 47.83 27.51 15.77
CA MET A 96 48.29 28.81 16.29
C MET A 96 49.38 28.67 17.36
N LEU A 97 49.26 27.69 18.26
CA LEU A 97 50.28 27.41 19.27
C LEU A 97 51.60 26.95 18.63
N ALA A 98 51.51 26.06 17.64
CA ALA A 98 52.65 25.57 16.88
C ALA A 98 53.34 26.70 16.10
N LEU A 99 52.57 27.62 15.50
CA LEU A 99 53.12 28.80 14.85
C LEU A 99 53.91 29.68 15.83
N ASN A 100 53.36 29.96 17.01
CA ASN A 100 54.05 30.73 18.04
C ASN A 100 55.34 30.04 18.50
N ALA A 101 55.30 28.71 18.65
CA ALA A 101 56.47 27.92 18.99
C ALA A 101 57.55 27.95 17.90
N SER A 102 57.18 27.87 16.61
CA SER A 102 58.12 28.01 15.49
C SER A 102 58.78 29.39 15.47
N ILE A 103 58.04 30.46 15.79
CA ILE A 103 58.57 31.83 15.88
C ILE A 103 59.58 31.94 17.03
N GLU A 104 59.24 31.43 18.21
CA GLU A 104 60.14 31.52 19.37
C GLU A 104 61.38 30.62 19.20
N ALA A 105 61.23 29.47 18.54
CA ALA A 105 62.35 28.62 18.15
C ALA A 105 63.32 29.34 17.18
N ALA A 106 62.79 30.07 16.20
CA ALA A 106 63.62 30.89 15.31
C ALA A 106 64.34 32.01 16.07
N ARG A 107 63.69 32.59 17.10
CA ARG A 107 64.26 33.63 17.96
C ARG A 107 65.42 33.13 18.83
N ALA A 108 65.38 31.85 19.23
CA ALA A 108 66.44 31.20 20.01
C ALA A 108 67.70 30.84 19.17
N GLY A 109 67.69 31.08 17.85
CA GLY A 109 68.83 30.83 16.97
C GLY A 109 69.20 29.35 16.90
N GLU A 110 70.49 29.02 17.00
CA GLU A 110 70.97 27.63 16.89
C GLU A 110 70.39 26.70 17.96
N HIS A 111 70.12 27.21 19.17
CA HIS A 111 69.55 26.42 20.26
C HIS A 111 68.07 26.02 20.01
N GLY A 112 67.38 26.70 19.08
CA GLY A 112 65.99 26.45 18.74
C GLY A 112 65.76 25.51 17.57
N LEU A 113 66.80 25.08 16.85
CA LEU A 113 66.67 24.30 15.60
C LEU A 113 65.84 23.03 15.77
N GLY A 114 66.05 22.26 16.84
CA GLY A 114 65.27 21.05 17.13
C GLY A 114 63.80 21.36 17.45
N PHE A 115 63.54 22.43 18.20
CA PHE A 115 62.18 22.88 18.52
C PHE A 115 61.43 23.37 17.29
N ALA A 116 62.12 24.03 16.35
CA ALA A 116 61.52 24.51 15.11
C ALA A 116 61.00 23.35 14.23
N VAL A 117 61.74 22.23 14.17
CA VAL A 117 61.30 21.02 13.44
C VAL A 117 60.03 20.45 14.05
N VAL A 118 59.99 20.29 15.37
CA VAL A 118 58.82 19.76 16.08
C VAL A 118 57.62 20.69 15.91
N ALA A 119 57.81 22.00 16.07
CA ALA A 119 56.74 22.97 15.92
C ALA A 119 56.13 22.94 14.50
N ASN A 120 56.95 22.81 13.45
CA ASN A 120 56.45 22.65 12.08
C ASN A 120 55.66 21.35 11.89
N GLN A 121 56.13 20.21 12.43
CA GLN A 121 55.38 18.95 12.36
C GLN A 121 54.03 19.02 13.06
N VAL A 122 53.98 19.63 14.26
CA VAL A 122 52.72 19.85 14.99
C VAL A 122 51.78 20.75 14.17
N ARG A 123 52.32 21.76 13.49
CA ARG A 123 51.55 22.66 12.61
C ARG A 123 50.92 21.90 11.44
N GLU A 124 51.69 21.02 10.79
CA GLU A 124 51.20 20.18 9.69
C GLU A 124 50.10 19.23 10.14
N LEU A 125 50.29 18.54 11.28
CA LEU A 125 49.27 17.66 11.87
C LEU A 125 47.99 18.40 12.24
N ALA A 126 48.13 19.62 12.79
CA ALA A 126 47.00 20.47 13.11
C ALA A 126 46.24 20.91 11.85
N ALA A 127 46.94 21.31 10.79
CA ALA A 127 46.32 21.65 9.51
C ALA A 127 45.59 20.44 8.89
N GLN A 128 46.20 19.25 8.91
CA GLN A 128 45.59 18.03 8.42
C GLN A 128 44.32 17.68 9.21
N SER A 129 44.37 17.78 10.54
CA SER A 129 43.21 17.53 11.40
C SER A 129 42.06 18.53 11.18
N ALA A 130 42.38 19.80 10.91
CA ALA A 130 41.38 20.80 10.53
C ALA A 130 40.72 20.46 9.20
N ASN A 131 41.50 20.00 8.21
CA ASN A 131 40.97 19.57 6.92
C ASN A 131 40.06 18.34 7.04
N SER A 132 40.48 17.30 7.79
CA SER A 132 39.64 16.13 8.03
C SER A 132 38.33 16.49 8.77
N SER A 133 38.39 17.44 9.72
CA SER A 133 37.18 17.93 10.40
C SER A 133 36.22 18.62 9.44
N LYS A 134 36.73 19.30 8.41
CA LYS A 134 35.93 19.94 7.37
C LYS A 134 35.26 18.89 6.47
N GLU A 135 36.02 17.89 6.01
CA GLU A 135 35.48 16.78 5.20
C GLU A 135 34.38 15.99 5.95
N ILE A 136 34.54 15.78 7.26
CA ILE A 136 33.50 15.19 8.10
C ILE A 136 32.23 16.04 8.07
N LYS A 137 32.33 17.37 8.21
CA LYS A 137 31.17 18.26 8.16
C LYS A 137 30.45 18.19 6.80
N GLU A 138 31.21 18.24 5.71
CA GLU A 138 30.65 18.14 4.35
C GLU A 138 29.90 16.82 4.16
N THR A 139 30.48 15.71 4.64
CA THR A 139 29.82 14.39 4.62
C THR A 139 28.54 14.38 5.44
N ILE A 140 28.56 14.96 6.65
CA ILE A 140 27.37 15.01 7.52
C ILE A 140 26.25 15.86 6.92
N GLN A 141 26.59 16.96 6.24
CA GLN A 141 25.61 17.77 5.52
C GLN A 141 24.94 17.00 4.38
N ALA A 142 25.72 16.21 3.62
CA ALA A 142 25.15 15.34 2.59
C ALA A 142 24.20 14.28 3.20
N VAL A 143 24.58 13.70 4.33
CA VAL A 143 23.73 12.73 5.06
C VAL A 143 22.43 13.38 5.57
N GLN A 144 22.49 14.61 6.10
CA GLN A 144 21.30 15.37 6.51
C GLN A 144 20.38 15.68 5.32
N ALA A 145 20.94 16.08 4.18
CA ALA A 145 20.16 16.34 2.96
C ALA A 145 19.43 15.07 2.49
N PHE A 146 20.12 13.94 2.46
CA PHE A 146 19.51 12.64 2.13
C PHE A 146 18.41 12.24 3.11
N ASN A 147 18.61 12.46 4.42
CA ASN A 147 17.59 12.20 5.43
C ASN A 147 16.33 13.06 5.21
N ASN A 148 16.49 14.33 4.83
CA ASN A 148 15.36 15.21 4.53
C ASN A 148 14.58 14.76 3.28
N GLU A 149 15.28 14.36 2.21
CA GLU A 149 14.65 13.81 1.00
C GLU A 149 13.85 12.53 1.29
N MET A 150 14.41 11.66 2.14
CA MET A 150 13.72 10.46 2.60
C MET A 150 12.47 10.82 3.43
N GLY A 151 12.47 11.97 4.11
CA GLY A 151 11.33 12.47 4.90
C GLY A 151 10.18 12.86 3.99
N SER A 152 10.45 13.66 2.96
CA SER A 152 9.47 14.01 1.93
C SER A 152 8.92 12.76 1.23
N SER A 153 9.77 11.77 0.97
CA SER A 153 9.34 10.50 0.36
C SER A 153 8.40 9.71 1.28
N MET A 154 8.64 9.75 2.59
CA MET A 154 7.75 9.12 3.59
C MET A 154 6.41 9.83 3.71
N GLU A 155 6.37 11.16 3.64
CA GLU A 155 5.11 11.92 3.61
C GLU A 155 4.27 11.57 2.38
N ALA A 156 4.89 11.49 1.19
CA ALA A 156 4.21 11.05 -0.02
C ALA A 156 3.70 9.61 0.09
N LEU A 157 4.46 8.72 0.72
CA LEU A 157 4.02 7.35 0.98
C LEU A 157 2.80 7.30 1.92
N LEU A 158 2.75 8.12 2.96
CA LEU A 158 1.58 8.18 3.86
C LEU A 158 0.29 8.56 3.11
N ASP A 159 0.37 9.50 2.16
CA ASP A 159 -0.78 9.88 1.32
C ASP A 159 -1.24 8.71 0.43
N VAL A 160 -0.30 8.00 -0.21
CA VAL A 160 -0.60 6.81 -1.01
C VAL A 160 -1.29 5.71 -0.19
N VAL A 161 -0.89 5.55 1.07
CA VAL A 161 -1.50 4.55 1.97
C VAL A 161 -2.91 4.91 2.36
N ASP A 162 -3.16 6.18 2.64
CA ASP A 162 -4.50 6.65 2.96
C ASP A 162 -5.44 6.44 1.74
N GLN A 163 -4.96 6.78 0.55
CA GLN A 163 -5.68 6.50 -0.70
C GLN A 163 -5.94 5.01 -0.91
N GLN A 164 -4.94 4.15 -0.66
CA GLN A 164 -5.13 2.69 -0.73
C GLN A 164 -6.18 2.19 0.26
N ASN A 165 -6.20 2.74 1.49
CA ASN A 165 -7.18 2.37 2.49
C ASN A 165 -8.61 2.76 2.07
N ASN A 166 -8.78 3.94 1.47
CA ASN A 166 -10.06 4.40 0.93
C ASN A 166 -10.55 3.52 -0.23
N VAL A 167 -9.65 3.14 -1.15
CA VAL A 167 -9.96 2.23 -2.25
C VAL A 167 -10.31 0.84 -1.73
N ASN A 168 -9.57 0.33 -0.75
CA ASN A 168 -9.81 -0.98 -0.15
C ASN A 168 -11.18 -1.04 0.55
N THR A 169 -11.54 0.01 1.28
CA THR A 169 -12.86 0.16 1.90
C THR A 169 -13.99 0.19 0.86
N SER A 170 -13.83 1.02 -0.18
CA SER A 170 -14.81 1.13 -1.27
C SER A 170 -15.00 -0.21 -2.00
N ALA A 171 -13.93 -0.95 -2.25
CA ALA A 171 -14.00 -2.26 -2.87
C ALA A 171 -14.74 -3.27 -1.97
N GLY A 172 -14.53 -3.23 -0.65
CA GLY A 172 -15.30 -4.02 0.32
C GLY A 172 -16.80 -3.74 0.26
N GLU A 173 -17.19 -2.45 0.17
CA GLU A 173 -18.60 -2.07 0.00
C GLU A 173 -19.21 -2.57 -1.31
N ILE A 174 -18.44 -2.51 -2.41
CA ILE A 174 -18.88 -3.04 -3.71
C ILE A 174 -19.12 -4.55 -3.62
N PHE A 175 -18.21 -5.31 -3.00
CA PHE A 175 -18.39 -6.75 -2.79
C PHE A 175 -19.63 -7.06 -1.95
N ASN A 176 -19.92 -6.29 -0.90
CA ASN A 176 -21.16 -6.45 -0.12
C ASN A 176 -22.41 -6.22 -0.98
N LYS A 177 -22.41 -5.22 -1.86
CA LYS A 177 -23.53 -4.98 -2.79
C LYS A 177 -23.70 -6.12 -3.80
N ILE A 178 -22.58 -6.69 -4.29
CA ILE A 178 -22.62 -7.85 -5.20
C ILE A 178 -23.15 -9.09 -4.46
N LEU A 179 -22.75 -9.29 -3.20
CA LEU A 179 -23.26 -10.37 -2.35
C LEU A 179 -24.79 -10.30 -2.21
N GLU A 180 -25.31 -9.11 -1.92
CA GLU A 180 -26.75 -8.86 -1.79
C GLU A 180 -27.47 -9.12 -3.12
N ALA A 181 -26.95 -8.59 -4.23
CA ALA A 181 -27.54 -8.79 -5.55
C ALA A 181 -27.58 -10.27 -5.97
N ALA A 182 -26.51 -11.02 -5.71
CA ALA A 182 -26.45 -12.45 -5.99
C ALA A 182 -27.41 -13.25 -5.09
N SER A 183 -27.55 -12.88 -3.82
CA SER A 183 -28.51 -13.51 -2.91
C SER A 183 -29.95 -13.27 -3.36
N ILE A 184 -30.28 -12.05 -3.80
CA ILE A 184 -31.61 -11.71 -4.33
C ILE A 184 -31.88 -12.51 -5.60
N ALA A 185 -30.91 -12.58 -6.52
CA ALA A 185 -31.05 -13.36 -7.75
C ALA A 185 -31.31 -14.85 -7.46
N ASN A 186 -30.60 -15.44 -6.50
CA ASN A 186 -30.82 -16.83 -6.07
C ASN A 186 -32.24 -17.04 -5.52
N ASP A 187 -32.73 -16.13 -4.66
CA ASP A 187 -34.09 -16.20 -4.09
C ASP A 187 -35.18 -16.06 -5.16
N VAL A 188 -35.02 -15.12 -6.11
CA VAL A 188 -35.95 -14.96 -7.23
C VAL A 188 -35.99 -16.20 -8.11
N SER A 189 -34.83 -16.79 -8.42
CA SER A 189 -34.78 -18.01 -9.24
C SER A 189 -35.41 -19.22 -8.54
N ARG A 190 -35.22 -19.38 -7.22
CA ARG A 190 -35.92 -20.43 -6.45
C ARG A 190 -37.44 -20.25 -6.45
N LYS A 191 -37.91 -19.01 -6.31
CA LYS A 191 -39.34 -18.69 -6.43
C LYS A 191 -39.87 -19.01 -7.82
N MET A 192 -39.07 -18.77 -8.86
CA MET A 192 -39.42 -19.08 -10.24
C MET A 192 -39.58 -20.59 -10.47
N GLU A 193 -38.70 -21.44 -9.93
CA GLU A 193 -38.89 -22.90 -9.97
C GLU A 193 -40.21 -23.33 -9.32
N HIS A 194 -40.55 -22.72 -8.17
CA HIS A 194 -41.79 -23.01 -7.45
C HIS A 194 -43.04 -22.61 -8.25
N GLU A 195 -43.00 -21.45 -8.92
CA GLU A 195 -44.09 -20.95 -9.75
C GLU A 195 -44.27 -21.82 -11.01
N ILE A 196 -43.17 -22.27 -11.64
CA ILE A 196 -43.24 -23.18 -12.80
C ILE A 196 -43.88 -24.51 -12.41
N ALA A 197 -43.53 -25.05 -11.24
CA ALA A 197 -44.15 -26.28 -10.74
C ALA A 197 -45.67 -26.12 -10.58
N TYR A 198 -46.13 -24.99 -10.03
CA TYR A 198 -47.54 -24.67 -9.92
C TYR A 198 -48.23 -24.48 -11.29
N GLN A 199 -47.57 -23.78 -12.23
CA GLN A 199 -48.10 -23.61 -13.58
C GLN A 199 -48.21 -24.94 -14.34
N ARG A 200 -47.28 -25.88 -14.15
CA ARG A 200 -47.38 -27.24 -14.73
C ARG A 200 -48.63 -27.97 -14.26
N GLU A 201 -48.93 -27.91 -12.95
CA GLU A 201 -50.13 -28.51 -12.38
C GLU A 201 -51.42 -27.95 -13.02
N ILE A 202 -51.46 -26.63 -13.25
CA ILE A 202 -52.58 -25.98 -13.96
C ILE A 202 -52.63 -26.44 -15.42
N THR A 203 -51.51 -26.44 -16.14
CA THR A 203 -51.43 -26.87 -17.54
C THR A 203 -51.93 -28.30 -17.71
N ASP A 204 -51.52 -29.20 -16.82
CA ASP A 204 -51.94 -30.60 -16.84
C ASP A 204 -53.43 -30.75 -16.53
N SER A 205 -53.95 -29.97 -15.58
CA SER A 205 -55.39 -29.91 -15.29
C SER A 205 -56.20 -29.42 -16.50
N VAL A 206 -55.70 -28.42 -17.24
CA VAL A 206 -56.35 -27.91 -18.45
C VAL A 206 -56.26 -28.92 -19.60
N LYS A 207 -55.13 -29.61 -19.78
CA LYS A 207 -54.99 -30.70 -20.78
C LYS A 207 -56.06 -31.77 -20.58
N GLN A 208 -56.29 -32.20 -19.34
CA GLN A 208 -57.33 -33.18 -19.00
C GLN A 208 -58.76 -32.74 -19.33
N ILE A 209 -59.04 -31.43 -19.38
CA ILE A 209 -60.36 -30.89 -19.75
C ILE A 209 -60.56 -30.83 -21.28
N VAL A 210 -59.46 -30.69 -22.03
CA VAL A 210 -59.45 -30.47 -23.49
C VAL A 210 -59.25 -31.77 -24.29
N GLU A 211 -58.80 -32.84 -23.64
CA GLU A 211 -58.78 -34.22 -24.17
C GLU A 211 -60.17 -34.87 -24.10
#